data_AF-A0A5P2H9Q4-F1
#
_entry.id   AF-A0A5P2H9Q4-F1
#
_cell.length_a   1.000
_cell.length_b   1.000
_cell.length_c   1.000
_cell.angle_alpha   90.00
_cell.angle_beta   90.00
_cell.angle_gamma   90.00
#
_symmetry.space_group_name_H-M   'P 1'
#
loop_
_entity.id
_entity.type
_entity.pdbx_description
1 polymer ?
#
loop_
_entity_poly.entity_id
_entity_poly.type
_entity_poly.pdbx_seq_one_letter_code
_entity_poly.pdbx_strand_id
1 'polypeptide(L)'
;MRQLETQARDAITAESQTLRELVGQLDDTMLQEADRFMLSFAAVLPGPYAVDPSQTIEVSGKPTPAFLSGDLQLNNSFEIPDRFLATTGGTVSTVFARTGDDFVRVTTSLKKQDGERAVGTLLDRSGAAYAAISAGRSYRALTWLFGKPYMSKYEPVKDVGGKIVGALYVGVNVEAELASLKNRIRRKTINGTGHFMVIDAKAGADQGKVMVDKLGSEGTSLLDAKDADGGTWVRDMIAARDGTLTHTIALGGTSPTERLTAFVTYPEWQWLIAGSVPMATLRDELVASRNRFLIGGLLAALAVSAAFWWLLRRMVSQPLAHAAEAASRLAAGDLTTRLDSQRGDEIGELMRAIDGVGQGLTGIVDKVRASIGAIAGSTSQIASGNADLSARTAAQAGSLERTVASLEQLTTTVQQNAENAQDADGAVTSAAEAARAGGETVGRVVTTMADIHKNAQQVVDIIGMIDGIAFQTNILALNAAVEAARAGEHGRGFAVVAGEVRSLAQRSANAAGEIKQLIERTVTDLKSGNEAVQQAGNAIDDMVRRVEGIAALMGDISVASREQSQGLTQISGAVAEMDITTQQNAALVEEAAAAAESLHYQAQELRQAVEVFRLA
;
A
#
# COMPACT_ATOMS: atom_id res chain seq x y z
N MET A 1 -30.24 -22.51 -43.05
CA MET A 1 -31.06 -22.67 -44.27
C MET A 1 -30.92 -24.06 -44.85
N ARG A 2 -29.81 -24.43 -45.52
CA ARG A 2 -29.66 -25.79 -46.08
C ARG A 2 -29.94 -26.93 -45.09
N GLN A 3 -29.44 -26.84 -43.86
CA GLN A 3 -29.67 -27.85 -42.81
C GLN A 3 -31.13 -27.94 -42.36
N LEU A 4 -31.87 -26.82 -42.32
CA LEU A 4 -33.28 -26.78 -41.95
C LEU A 4 -34.17 -27.33 -43.07
N GLU A 5 -33.79 -27.08 -44.33
CA GLU A 5 -34.44 -27.67 -45.49
C GLU A 5 -34.24 -29.19 -45.54
N THR A 6 -33.03 -29.67 -45.23
CA THR A 6 -32.76 -31.11 -45.06
C THR A 6 -33.58 -31.71 -43.92
N GLN A 7 -33.61 -31.06 -42.74
CA GLN A 7 -34.41 -31.53 -41.60
C GLN A 7 -35.92 -31.56 -41.91
N ALA A 8 -36.44 -30.55 -42.61
CA ALA A 8 -37.83 -30.53 -43.03
C ALA A 8 -38.13 -31.64 -44.04
N ARG A 9 -37.23 -31.87 -45.01
CA ARG A 9 -37.35 -32.97 -45.98
C ARG A 9 -37.38 -34.32 -45.29
N ASP A 10 -36.46 -34.56 -44.37
CA ASP A 10 -36.34 -35.82 -43.63
C ASP A 10 -37.58 -36.03 -42.73
N ALA A 11 -38.06 -34.98 -42.07
CA ALA A 11 -39.25 -35.05 -41.23
C ALA A 11 -40.52 -35.38 -42.04
N ILE A 12 -40.76 -34.69 -43.16
CA ILE A 12 -41.93 -34.96 -44.01
C ILE A 12 -41.83 -36.39 -44.58
N THR A 13 -40.64 -36.80 -45.03
CA THR A 13 -40.41 -38.15 -45.57
C THR A 13 -40.69 -39.23 -44.52
N ALA A 14 -40.18 -39.06 -43.30
CA ALA A 14 -40.41 -39.98 -42.20
C ALA A 14 -41.90 -40.06 -41.81
N GLU A 15 -42.60 -38.91 -41.77
CA GLU A 15 -44.04 -38.91 -41.49
C GLU A 15 -44.87 -39.54 -42.62
N SER A 16 -44.55 -39.29 -43.89
CA SER A 16 -45.18 -39.95 -45.04
C SER A 16 -44.98 -41.48 -45.00
N GLN A 17 -43.79 -41.94 -44.63
CA GLN A 17 -43.51 -43.37 -44.42
C GLN A 17 -44.30 -43.94 -43.25
N THR A 18 -44.40 -43.20 -42.13
CA THR A 18 -45.20 -43.60 -40.96
C THR A 18 -46.68 -43.77 -41.34
N LEU A 19 -47.22 -42.87 -42.17
CA LEU A 19 -48.59 -43.00 -42.66
C LEU A 19 -48.77 -44.20 -43.60
N ARG A 20 -47.79 -44.49 -44.46
CA ARG A 20 -47.80 -45.72 -45.29
C ARG A 20 -47.82 -46.97 -44.42
N GLU A 21 -47.00 -47.02 -43.38
CA GLU A 21 -46.97 -48.14 -42.43
C GLU A 21 -48.30 -48.28 -41.70
N LEU A 22 -48.93 -47.17 -41.32
CA LEU A 22 -50.26 -47.17 -40.70
C LEU A 22 -51.33 -47.72 -41.65
N VAL A 23 -51.27 -47.40 -42.94
CA VAL A 23 -52.16 -48.01 -43.96
C VAL A 23 -51.90 -49.51 -44.06
N GLY A 24 -50.64 -49.94 -44.13
CA GLY A 24 -50.26 -51.34 -44.18
C GLY A 24 -50.71 -52.14 -42.95
N GLN A 25 -50.52 -51.61 -41.75
CA GLN A 25 -50.98 -52.24 -40.51
C GLN A 25 -52.50 -52.42 -40.48
N LEU A 26 -53.24 -51.44 -40.98
CA LEU A 26 -54.70 -51.53 -41.05
C LEU A 26 -55.14 -52.58 -42.08
N ASP A 27 -54.50 -52.60 -43.26
CA ASP A 27 -54.72 -53.60 -44.30
C ASP A 27 -54.47 -55.02 -43.78
N ASP A 28 -53.32 -55.25 -43.12
CA ASP A 28 -52.99 -56.53 -42.50
C ASP A 28 -54.02 -56.96 -41.45
N THR A 29 -54.47 -56.02 -40.61
CA THR A 29 -55.48 -56.29 -39.58
C THR A 29 -56.81 -56.74 -40.22
N MET A 30 -57.26 -56.03 -41.25
CA MET A 30 -58.48 -56.37 -41.99
C MET A 30 -58.37 -57.72 -42.69
N LEU A 31 -57.21 -58.02 -43.30
CA LEU A 31 -56.96 -59.30 -43.97
C LEU A 31 -56.96 -60.47 -42.98
N GLN A 32 -56.35 -60.31 -41.80
CA GLN A 32 -56.39 -61.31 -40.74
C GLN A 32 -57.80 -61.55 -40.21
N GLU A 33 -58.60 -60.49 -40.08
CA GLU A 33 -60.01 -60.61 -39.68
C GLU A 33 -60.82 -61.39 -40.73
N ALA A 34 -60.64 -61.10 -42.01
CA ALA A 34 -61.25 -61.85 -43.09
C ALA A 34 -60.83 -63.34 -43.10
N ASP A 35 -59.55 -63.64 -42.83
CA ASP A 35 -59.05 -65.01 -42.70
C ASP A 35 -59.69 -65.74 -41.51
N ARG A 36 -59.81 -65.08 -40.35
CA ARG A 36 -60.46 -65.65 -39.15
C ARG A 36 -61.93 -65.96 -39.40
N PHE A 37 -62.65 -65.06 -40.08
CA PHE A 37 -64.04 -65.31 -40.45
C PHE A 37 -64.16 -66.41 -41.50
N MET A 38 -63.24 -66.51 -42.47
CA MET A 38 -63.21 -67.63 -43.40
C MET A 38 -63.04 -68.97 -42.70
N LEU A 39 -62.11 -69.08 -41.74
CA LEU A 39 -61.95 -70.30 -40.94
C LEU A 39 -63.22 -70.64 -40.16
N SER A 40 -63.87 -69.65 -39.56
CA SER A 40 -65.13 -69.83 -38.83
C SER A 40 -66.28 -70.27 -39.74
N PHE A 41 -66.33 -69.75 -40.97
CA PHE A 41 -67.34 -70.12 -41.96
C PHE A 41 -67.11 -71.52 -42.51
N ALA A 42 -65.85 -71.89 -42.78
CA ALA A 42 -65.49 -73.25 -43.20
C ALA A 42 -65.80 -74.29 -42.11
N ALA A 43 -65.66 -73.93 -40.83
CA ALA A 43 -65.95 -74.83 -39.71
C ALA A 43 -67.44 -75.19 -39.57
N VAL A 44 -68.36 -74.30 -39.97
CA VAL A 44 -69.82 -74.58 -39.97
C VAL A 44 -70.28 -75.30 -41.24
N LEU A 45 -69.38 -75.45 -42.22
CA LEU A 45 -69.58 -76.21 -43.46
C LEU A 45 -68.48 -77.27 -43.59
N PRO A 46 -68.30 -78.21 -42.66
CA PRO A 46 -67.21 -79.17 -42.75
C PRO A 46 -67.40 -80.14 -43.93
N GLY A 47 -66.29 -80.51 -44.57
CA GLY A 47 -66.27 -81.52 -45.62
C GLY A 47 -66.60 -82.95 -45.11
N PRO A 48 -66.76 -83.92 -46.03
CA PRO A 48 -66.38 -83.85 -47.43
C PRO A 48 -67.35 -83.00 -48.27
N TYR A 49 -66.79 -82.19 -49.17
CA TYR A 49 -67.58 -81.47 -50.16
C TYR A 49 -67.71 -82.30 -51.43
N ALA A 50 -68.87 -82.28 -52.04
CA ALA A 50 -69.09 -82.96 -53.31
C ALA A 50 -70.01 -82.12 -54.19
N VAL A 51 -69.85 -82.27 -55.50
CA VAL A 51 -70.79 -81.75 -56.47
C VAL A 51 -71.32 -82.94 -57.24
N ASP A 52 -72.62 -83.19 -57.16
CA ASP A 52 -73.29 -84.25 -57.91
C ASP A 52 -73.79 -83.68 -59.24
N PRO A 53 -73.13 -84.01 -60.38
CA PRO A 53 -73.56 -83.54 -61.69
C PRO A 53 -74.85 -84.22 -62.18
N SER A 54 -75.28 -85.33 -61.58
CA SER A 54 -76.52 -86.02 -61.96
C SER A 54 -77.76 -85.32 -61.41
N GLN A 55 -77.62 -84.54 -60.33
CA GLN A 55 -78.69 -83.73 -59.76
C GLN A 55 -78.47 -82.26 -60.09
N THR A 56 -79.35 -81.71 -60.93
CA THR A 56 -79.33 -80.28 -61.27
C THR A 56 -80.37 -79.54 -60.44
N ILE A 57 -79.92 -78.50 -59.74
CA ILE A 57 -80.72 -77.59 -58.94
C ILE A 57 -80.72 -76.22 -59.62
N GLU A 58 -81.91 -75.67 -59.83
CA GLU A 58 -82.07 -74.33 -60.38
C GLU A 58 -81.76 -73.27 -59.31
N VAL A 59 -80.76 -72.43 -59.55
CA VAL A 59 -80.37 -71.31 -58.69
C VAL A 59 -80.56 -70.03 -59.49
N SER A 60 -81.64 -69.30 -59.21
CA SER A 60 -82.00 -68.05 -59.90
C SER A 60 -81.94 -68.15 -61.43
N GLY A 61 -82.64 -69.15 -61.99
CA GLY A 61 -82.72 -69.38 -63.45
C GLY A 61 -81.50 -70.06 -64.07
N LYS A 62 -80.48 -70.44 -63.27
CA LYS A 62 -79.30 -71.15 -63.76
C LYS A 62 -79.26 -72.60 -63.27
N PRO A 63 -79.07 -73.58 -64.16
CA PRO A 63 -78.85 -74.97 -63.75
C PRO A 63 -77.50 -75.09 -63.07
N THR A 64 -77.50 -75.50 -61.81
CA THR A 64 -76.28 -75.74 -61.02
C THR A 64 -76.29 -77.17 -60.50
N PRO A 65 -75.17 -77.89 -60.50
CA PRO A 65 -75.13 -79.21 -59.91
C PRO A 65 -75.33 -79.13 -58.38
N ALA A 66 -75.85 -80.19 -57.78
CA ALA A 66 -76.10 -80.24 -56.35
C ALA A 66 -74.78 -80.20 -55.57
N PHE A 67 -74.57 -79.13 -54.81
CA PHE A 67 -73.40 -78.91 -53.98
C PHE A 67 -73.68 -79.38 -52.57
N LEU A 68 -72.96 -80.41 -52.15
CA LEU A 68 -73.11 -81.10 -50.88
C LEU A 68 -71.93 -80.80 -49.95
N SER A 69 -72.23 -80.63 -48.66
CA SER A 69 -71.25 -80.60 -47.56
C SER A 69 -71.67 -81.67 -46.56
N GLY A 70 -71.01 -82.83 -46.58
CA GLY A 70 -71.55 -84.05 -45.98
C GLY A 70 -72.91 -84.39 -46.59
N ASP A 71 -73.95 -84.49 -45.75
CA ASP A 71 -75.32 -84.77 -46.18
C ASP A 71 -76.14 -83.50 -46.51
N LEU A 72 -75.56 -82.30 -46.33
CA LEU A 72 -76.29 -81.05 -46.49
C LEU A 72 -76.16 -80.49 -47.92
N GLN A 73 -77.28 -80.32 -48.60
CA GLN A 73 -77.36 -79.58 -49.86
C GLN A 73 -77.32 -78.07 -49.63
N LEU A 74 -76.35 -77.38 -50.23
CA LEU A 74 -76.10 -75.96 -50.03
C LEU A 74 -76.82 -75.05 -51.04
N ASN A 75 -77.23 -75.57 -52.20
CA ASN A 75 -77.93 -74.76 -53.21
C ASN A 75 -79.26 -74.22 -52.66
N ASN A 76 -79.47 -72.91 -52.80
CA ASN A 76 -80.64 -72.19 -52.26
C ASN A 76 -80.85 -72.35 -50.74
N SER A 77 -79.85 -72.83 -49.99
CA SER A 77 -79.91 -72.94 -48.52
C SER A 77 -79.26 -71.72 -47.87
N PHE A 78 -80.09 -70.73 -47.49
CA PHE A 78 -79.61 -69.43 -46.99
C PHE A 78 -79.42 -69.36 -45.47
N GLU A 79 -79.85 -70.40 -44.73
CA GLU A 79 -79.82 -70.39 -43.27
C GLU A 79 -78.39 -70.24 -42.71
N ILE A 80 -77.42 -70.94 -43.30
CA ILE A 80 -76.03 -70.88 -42.85
C ILE A 80 -75.42 -69.50 -43.13
N PRO A 81 -75.48 -68.94 -44.36
CA PRO A 81 -74.98 -67.60 -44.60
C PRO A 81 -75.65 -66.49 -43.79
N ASP A 82 -76.97 -66.60 -43.54
CA ASP A 82 -77.71 -65.61 -42.74
C ASP A 82 -77.37 -65.68 -41.26
N ARG A 83 -77.28 -66.90 -40.70
CA ARG A 83 -76.83 -67.09 -39.33
C ARG A 83 -75.40 -66.60 -39.15
N PHE A 84 -74.53 -66.84 -40.12
CA PHE A 84 -73.16 -66.34 -40.12
C PHE A 84 -73.14 -64.80 -40.14
N LEU A 85 -73.93 -64.16 -41.01
CA LEU A 85 -74.07 -62.70 -41.06
C LEU A 85 -74.51 -62.10 -39.71
N ALA A 86 -75.51 -62.73 -39.06
CA ALA A 86 -76.05 -62.26 -37.78
C ALA A 86 -75.06 -62.43 -36.63
N THR A 87 -74.33 -63.55 -36.58
CA THR A 87 -73.40 -63.86 -35.47
C THR A 87 -72.06 -63.14 -35.58
N THR A 88 -71.65 -62.75 -36.78
CA THR A 88 -70.37 -62.07 -37.03
C THR A 88 -70.49 -60.55 -37.11
N GLY A 89 -71.68 -59.99 -36.86
CA GLY A 89 -71.89 -58.54 -36.86
C GLY A 89 -71.91 -57.90 -38.25
N GLY A 90 -72.27 -58.66 -39.29
CA GLY A 90 -72.43 -58.12 -40.66
C GLY A 90 -71.43 -58.63 -41.69
N THR A 91 -70.60 -59.63 -41.38
CA THR A 91 -69.71 -60.27 -42.35
C THR A 91 -70.52 -61.15 -43.31
N VAL A 92 -70.45 -60.84 -44.60
CA VAL A 92 -71.16 -61.61 -45.62
C VAL A 92 -70.44 -62.92 -45.89
N SER A 93 -71.18 -63.99 -46.15
CA SER A 93 -70.62 -65.28 -46.53
C SER A 93 -71.37 -65.88 -47.71
N THR A 94 -70.68 -66.72 -48.47
CA THR A 94 -71.15 -67.23 -49.75
C THR A 94 -70.52 -68.56 -50.08
N VAL A 95 -71.29 -69.43 -50.72
CA VAL A 95 -70.78 -70.65 -51.35
C VAL A 95 -70.97 -70.53 -52.86
N PHE A 96 -69.89 -70.80 -53.58
CA PHE A 96 -69.90 -70.95 -55.03
C PHE A 96 -69.75 -72.41 -55.41
N ALA A 97 -70.65 -72.92 -56.25
CA ALA A 97 -70.51 -74.23 -56.86
C ALA A 97 -69.83 -74.10 -58.22
N ARG A 98 -68.97 -75.05 -58.56
CA ARG A 98 -68.38 -75.14 -59.88
C ARG A 98 -69.40 -75.71 -60.87
N THR A 99 -69.73 -74.93 -61.88
CA THR A 99 -70.65 -75.29 -62.96
C THR A 99 -69.90 -75.16 -64.28
N GLY A 100 -69.40 -76.26 -64.82
CA GLY A 100 -68.47 -76.26 -65.95
C GLY A 100 -67.15 -75.59 -65.58
N ASP A 101 -66.78 -74.55 -66.32
CA ASP A 101 -65.60 -73.73 -66.02
C ASP A 101 -65.90 -72.59 -65.05
N ASP A 102 -67.18 -72.27 -64.81
CA ASP A 102 -67.56 -71.13 -63.97
C ASP A 102 -67.83 -71.50 -62.51
N PHE A 103 -67.84 -70.48 -61.66
CA PHE A 103 -68.27 -70.56 -60.27
C PHE A 103 -69.58 -69.79 -60.10
N VAL A 104 -70.68 -70.50 -59.86
CA VAL A 104 -72.01 -69.91 -59.66
C VAL A 104 -72.27 -69.75 -58.18
N ARG A 105 -72.72 -68.56 -57.76
CA ARG A 105 -73.10 -68.30 -56.36
C ARG A 105 -74.38 -69.07 -56.01
N VAL A 106 -74.26 -70.19 -55.28
CA VAL A 106 -75.39 -71.09 -54.99
C VAL A 106 -76.12 -70.76 -53.69
N THR A 107 -75.43 -70.14 -52.74
CA THR A 107 -76.05 -69.55 -51.55
C THR A 107 -75.22 -68.39 -51.01
N THR A 108 -75.87 -67.37 -50.45
CA THR A 108 -75.20 -66.16 -49.99
C THR A 108 -76.06 -65.31 -49.04
N SER A 109 -75.39 -64.61 -48.13
CA SER A 109 -75.95 -63.48 -47.37
C SER A 109 -75.63 -62.11 -47.99
N LEU A 110 -74.81 -62.06 -49.04
CA LEU A 110 -74.50 -60.83 -49.78
C LEU A 110 -75.72 -60.37 -50.59
N LYS A 111 -76.03 -59.08 -50.46
CA LYS A 111 -77.11 -58.42 -51.21
C LYS A 111 -76.54 -57.44 -52.23
N LYS A 112 -77.25 -57.26 -53.34
CA LYS A 112 -76.99 -56.24 -54.36
C LYS A 112 -77.49 -54.87 -53.86
N GLN A 113 -77.28 -53.83 -54.65
CA GLN A 113 -77.75 -52.46 -54.35
C GLN A 113 -79.28 -52.34 -54.25
N ASP A 114 -80.02 -53.17 -54.99
CA ASP A 114 -81.48 -53.26 -54.95
C ASP A 114 -82.02 -53.98 -53.70
N GLY A 115 -81.15 -54.54 -52.86
CA GLY A 115 -81.51 -55.29 -51.66
C GLY A 115 -81.79 -56.78 -51.89
N GLU A 116 -81.84 -57.24 -53.14
CA GLU A 116 -81.97 -58.67 -53.46
C GLU A 116 -80.66 -59.41 -53.18
N ARG A 117 -80.77 -60.72 -52.87
CA ARG A 117 -79.59 -61.57 -52.68
C ARG A 117 -78.82 -61.69 -53.99
N ALA A 118 -77.51 -61.65 -53.91
CA ALA A 118 -76.64 -61.78 -55.06
C ALA A 118 -76.49 -63.24 -55.55
N VAL A 119 -77.46 -64.11 -55.27
CA VAL A 119 -77.49 -65.52 -55.67
C VAL A 119 -77.60 -65.66 -57.20
N GLY A 120 -76.99 -66.70 -57.78
CA GLY A 120 -76.94 -66.94 -59.23
C GLY A 120 -75.91 -66.10 -60.01
N THR A 121 -75.27 -65.10 -59.39
CA THR A 121 -74.19 -64.35 -60.04
C THR A 121 -72.93 -65.20 -60.18
N LEU A 122 -72.14 -64.95 -61.23
CA LEU A 122 -70.87 -65.63 -61.46
C LEU A 122 -69.73 -64.93 -60.71
N LEU A 123 -68.70 -65.70 -60.34
CA LEU A 123 -67.40 -65.12 -60.03
C LEU A 123 -66.78 -64.58 -61.33
N ASP A 124 -66.41 -63.29 -61.33
CA ASP A 124 -65.92 -62.60 -62.53
C ASP A 124 -64.62 -63.24 -63.06
N ARG A 125 -64.68 -63.78 -64.29
CA ARG A 125 -63.55 -64.44 -64.97
C ARG A 125 -62.35 -63.52 -65.19
N SER A 126 -62.57 -62.21 -65.30
CA SER A 126 -61.50 -61.23 -65.48
C SER A 126 -60.82 -60.83 -64.16
N GLY A 127 -61.43 -61.19 -63.03
CA GLY A 127 -60.95 -60.84 -61.70
C GLY A 127 -59.84 -61.76 -61.20
N ALA A 128 -58.91 -61.19 -60.42
CA ALA A 128 -57.82 -61.94 -59.79
C ALA A 128 -58.31 -63.06 -58.85
N ALA A 129 -59.49 -62.90 -58.24
CA ALA A 129 -60.13 -63.94 -57.43
C ALA A 129 -60.44 -65.22 -58.23
N TYR A 130 -60.98 -65.10 -59.45
CA TYR A 130 -61.28 -66.26 -60.29
C TYR A 130 -60.01 -67.00 -60.71
N ALA A 131 -58.97 -66.26 -61.10
CA ALA A 131 -57.68 -66.84 -61.49
C ALA A 131 -57.04 -67.60 -60.32
N ALA A 132 -57.09 -67.05 -59.10
CA ALA A 132 -56.56 -67.69 -57.91
C ALA A 132 -57.32 -68.96 -57.54
N ILE A 133 -58.66 -68.89 -57.51
CA ILE A 133 -59.52 -70.01 -57.12
C ILE A 133 -59.47 -71.14 -58.16
N SER A 134 -59.45 -70.82 -59.45
CA SER A 134 -59.29 -71.81 -60.52
C SER A 134 -57.95 -72.54 -60.44
N ALA A 135 -56.90 -71.85 -59.94
CA ALA A 135 -55.58 -72.43 -59.67
C ALA A 135 -55.48 -73.12 -58.30
N GLY A 136 -56.57 -73.20 -57.52
CA GLY A 136 -56.60 -73.83 -56.21
C GLY A 136 -55.86 -73.06 -55.12
N ARG A 137 -55.70 -71.74 -55.26
CA ARG A 137 -55.09 -70.85 -54.26
C ARG A 137 -56.14 -69.96 -53.61
N SER A 138 -55.97 -69.67 -52.32
CA SER A 138 -56.78 -68.66 -51.63
C SER A 138 -56.51 -67.26 -52.21
N TYR A 139 -57.53 -66.41 -52.23
CA TYR A 139 -57.40 -65.02 -52.67
C TYR A 139 -57.95 -64.08 -51.61
N ARG A 140 -57.22 -63.01 -51.31
CA ARG A 140 -57.67 -61.96 -50.40
C ARG A 140 -57.28 -60.58 -50.91
N ALA A 141 -58.20 -59.63 -50.86
CA ALA A 141 -57.97 -58.24 -51.24
C ALA A 141 -59.12 -57.34 -50.78
N LEU A 142 -58.85 -56.05 -50.67
CA LEU A 142 -59.89 -55.03 -50.63
C LEU A 142 -60.61 -54.98 -51.99
N THR A 143 -61.89 -55.31 -52.03
CA THR A 143 -62.70 -55.23 -53.26
C THR A 143 -63.97 -54.43 -53.06
N TRP A 144 -64.43 -53.77 -54.11
CA TRP A 144 -65.69 -53.06 -54.11
C TRP A 144 -66.76 -53.96 -54.69
N LEU A 145 -67.68 -54.41 -53.84
CA LEU A 145 -68.81 -55.25 -54.26
C LEU A 145 -70.10 -54.46 -54.04
N PHE A 146 -70.85 -54.27 -55.14
CA PHE A 146 -72.13 -53.55 -55.12
C PHE A 146 -72.04 -52.15 -54.49
N GLY A 147 -70.92 -51.45 -54.67
CA GLY A 147 -70.70 -50.09 -54.18
C GLY A 147 -70.24 -49.98 -52.72
N LYS A 148 -69.96 -51.11 -52.05
CA LYS A 148 -69.37 -51.10 -50.70
C LYS A 148 -67.98 -51.75 -50.69
N PRO A 149 -67.05 -51.25 -49.86
CA PRO A 149 -65.72 -51.84 -49.72
C PRO A 149 -65.78 -53.06 -48.79
N TYR A 150 -65.34 -54.21 -49.30
CA TYR A 150 -65.22 -55.43 -48.54
C TYR A 150 -63.78 -55.92 -48.53
N MET A 151 -63.25 -56.23 -47.34
CA MET A 151 -62.08 -57.09 -47.26
C MET A 151 -62.53 -58.52 -47.58
N SER A 152 -62.22 -58.94 -48.80
CA SER A 152 -62.77 -60.12 -49.43
C SER A 152 -61.79 -61.26 -49.32
N LYS A 153 -62.24 -62.42 -48.83
CA LYS A 153 -61.47 -63.67 -48.77
C LYS A 153 -62.22 -64.76 -49.52
N TYR A 154 -61.51 -65.46 -50.41
CA TYR A 154 -61.99 -66.62 -51.14
C TYR A 154 -61.11 -67.82 -50.85
N GLU A 155 -61.73 -68.97 -50.61
CA GLU A 155 -61.06 -70.23 -50.33
C GLU A 155 -61.57 -71.32 -51.30
N PRO A 156 -60.71 -71.99 -52.07
CA PRO A 156 -61.13 -73.02 -53.00
C PRO A 156 -61.55 -74.29 -52.24
N VAL A 157 -62.68 -74.86 -52.63
CA VAL A 157 -63.22 -76.07 -52.03
C VAL A 157 -62.93 -77.26 -52.93
N LYS A 158 -62.39 -78.33 -52.34
CA LYS A 158 -62.01 -79.57 -53.05
C LYS A 158 -62.86 -80.75 -52.59
N ASP A 159 -63.13 -81.67 -53.50
CA ASP A 159 -63.72 -82.97 -53.17
C ASP A 159 -62.68 -83.94 -52.57
N VAL A 160 -63.12 -85.15 -52.20
CA VAL A 160 -62.26 -86.23 -51.68
C VAL A 160 -61.13 -86.60 -52.67
N GLY A 161 -61.37 -86.41 -53.98
CA GLY A 161 -60.39 -86.64 -55.04
C GLY A 161 -59.42 -85.47 -55.29
N GLY A 162 -59.53 -84.38 -54.52
CA GLY A 162 -58.70 -83.18 -54.66
C GLY A 162 -59.10 -82.26 -55.82
N LYS A 163 -60.21 -82.52 -56.52
CA LYS A 163 -60.72 -81.66 -57.60
C LYS A 163 -61.43 -80.46 -57.00
N ILE A 164 -61.17 -79.26 -57.54
CA ILE A 164 -61.85 -78.04 -57.12
C ILE A 164 -63.31 -78.11 -57.58
N VAL A 165 -64.22 -78.21 -56.62
CA VAL A 165 -65.66 -78.34 -56.84
C VAL A 165 -66.43 -77.05 -56.50
N GLY A 166 -65.79 -76.09 -55.84
CA GLY A 166 -66.40 -74.80 -55.54
C GLY A 166 -65.45 -73.83 -54.85
N ALA A 167 -66.01 -72.79 -54.24
CA ALA A 167 -65.28 -71.85 -53.40
C ALA A 167 -66.16 -71.31 -52.27
N LEU A 168 -65.58 -71.14 -51.10
CA LEU A 168 -66.16 -70.35 -50.03
C LEU A 168 -65.72 -68.90 -50.19
N TYR A 169 -66.59 -67.98 -49.84
CA TYR A 169 -66.29 -66.56 -49.78
C TYR A 169 -66.80 -65.95 -48.48
N VAL A 170 -65.98 -65.06 -47.93
CA VAL A 170 -66.31 -64.21 -46.80
C VAL A 170 -65.90 -62.77 -47.15
N GLY A 171 -66.77 -61.81 -46.83
CA GLY A 171 -66.50 -60.39 -47.03
C GLY A 171 -66.79 -59.58 -45.77
N VAL A 172 -65.75 -58.98 -45.20
CA VAL A 172 -65.88 -58.06 -44.05
C VAL A 172 -66.11 -56.66 -44.60
N ASN A 173 -67.21 -55.99 -44.23
CA ASN A 173 -67.44 -54.61 -44.66
C ASN A 173 -66.48 -53.68 -43.91
N VAL A 174 -65.60 -52.99 -44.65
CA VAL A 174 -64.54 -52.13 -44.07
C VAL A 174 -64.78 -50.64 -44.24
N GLU A 175 -66.03 -50.24 -44.50
CA GLU A 175 -66.42 -48.85 -44.74
C GLU A 175 -66.08 -47.94 -43.54
N ALA A 176 -66.32 -48.39 -42.31
CA ALA A 176 -66.10 -47.60 -41.09
C ALA A 176 -64.60 -47.40 -40.81
N GLU A 177 -63.80 -48.44 -41.01
CA GLU A 177 -62.36 -48.48 -40.80
C GLU A 177 -61.65 -47.60 -41.82
N LEU A 178 -62.07 -47.67 -43.10
CA LEU A 178 -61.56 -46.77 -44.14
C LEU A 178 -61.92 -45.32 -43.83
N ALA A 179 -63.14 -45.02 -43.37
CA ALA A 179 -63.51 -43.66 -42.96
C ALA A 179 -62.68 -43.15 -41.77
N SER A 180 -62.38 -44.03 -40.79
CA SER A 180 -61.52 -43.72 -39.65
C SER A 180 -60.09 -43.40 -40.08
N LEU A 181 -59.52 -44.20 -40.99
CA LEU A 181 -58.20 -43.98 -41.57
C LEU A 181 -58.13 -42.63 -42.30
N LYS A 182 -59.09 -42.35 -43.19
CA LYS A 182 -59.17 -41.06 -43.91
C LYS A 182 -59.19 -39.88 -42.94
N ASN A 183 -59.98 -39.97 -41.86
CA ASN A 183 -60.04 -38.93 -40.84
C ASN A 183 -58.73 -38.75 -40.06
N ARG A 184 -58.00 -39.85 -39.77
CA ARG A 184 -56.69 -39.79 -39.09
C ARG A 184 -55.66 -39.09 -39.97
N ILE A 185 -55.62 -39.42 -41.27
CA ILE A 185 -54.73 -38.76 -42.23
C ILE A 185 -55.10 -37.26 -42.37
N ARG A 186 -56.39 -36.93 -42.50
CA ARG A 186 -56.87 -35.54 -42.64
C ARG A 186 -56.50 -34.63 -41.47
N ARG A 187 -56.48 -35.15 -40.23
CA ARG A 187 -56.15 -34.36 -39.03
C ARG A 187 -54.65 -34.16 -38.83
N LYS A 188 -53.80 -34.98 -39.46
CA LYS A 188 -52.36 -34.89 -39.30
C LYS A 188 -51.85 -33.63 -40.01
N THR A 189 -51.09 -32.82 -39.28
CA THR A 189 -50.41 -31.63 -39.80
C THR A 189 -48.90 -31.78 -39.63
N ILE A 190 -48.16 -31.16 -40.54
CA ILE A 190 -46.69 -31.14 -40.51
C ILE A 190 -46.27 -29.76 -40.06
N ASN A 191 -45.57 -29.65 -38.93
CA ASN A 191 -45.07 -28.38 -38.37
C ASN A 191 -46.13 -27.24 -38.31
N GLY A 192 -47.40 -27.59 -38.05
CA GLY A 192 -48.51 -26.64 -37.91
C GLY A 192 -49.08 -26.07 -39.22
N THR A 193 -48.31 -26.02 -40.31
CA THR A 193 -48.71 -25.36 -41.58
C THR A 193 -48.76 -26.31 -42.79
N GLY A 194 -48.16 -27.49 -42.71
CA GLY A 194 -48.26 -28.54 -43.71
C GLY A 194 -49.41 -29.51 -43.45
N HIS A 195 -49.79 -30.25 -44.49
CA HIS A 195 -50.87 -31.23 -44.47
C HIS A 195 -50.53 -32.44 -45.35
N PHE A 196 -51.29 -33.52 -45.16
CA PHE A 196 -51.22 -34.72 -45.99
C PHE A 196 -52.40 -34.79 -46.94
N MET A 197 -52.14 -35.32 -48.14
CA MET A 197 -53.14 -35.68 -49.14
C MET A 197 -52.94 -37.14 -49.55
N VAL A 198 -54.02 -37.83 -49.91
CA VAL A 198 -53.99 -39.19 -50.47
C VAL A 198 -54.63 -39.16 -51.85
N ILE A 199 -53.96 -39.75 -52.83
CA ILE A 199 -54.36 -39.78 -54.23
C ILE A 199 -54.47 -41.24 -54.69
N ASP A 200 -55.51 -41.57 -55.45
CA ASP A 200 -55.64 -42.89 -56.08
C ASP A 200 -54.66 -42.99 -57.27
N ALA A 201 -53.64 -43.85 -57.15
CA ALA A 201 -52.64 -44.10 -58.17
C ALA A 201 -53.04 -45.24 -59.13
N LYS A 202 -54.15 -45.95 -58.88
CA LYS A 202 -54.60 -47.09 -59.67
C LYS A 202 -54.92 -46.65 -61.10
N ALA A 203 -54.38 -47.37 -62.08
CA ALA A 203 -54.72 -47.13 -63.48
C ALA A 203 -56.22 -47.35 -63.72
N GLY A 204 -56.91 -46.35 -64.26
CA GLY A 204 -58.35 -46.37 -64.49
C GLY A 204 -58.96 -44.97 -64.49
N ALA A 205 -60.29 -44.91 -64.49
CA ALA A 205 -61.04 -43.64 -64.51
C ALA A 205 -60.82 -42.77 -63.25
N ASP A 206 -60.49 -43.39 -62.11
CA ASP A 206 -60.23 -42.71 -60.85
C ASP A 206 -58.74 -42.36 -60.64
N GLN A 207 -57.85 -42.63 -61.60
CA GLN A 207 -56.42 -42.30 -61.45
C GLN A 207 -56.23 -40.79 -61.25
N GLY A 208 -55.49 -40.43 -60.20
CA GLY A 208 -55.25 -39.04 -59.81
C GLY A 208 -56.37 -38.39 -59.00
N LYS A 209 -57.41 -39.16 -58.62
CA LYS A 209 -58.48 -38.67 -57.75
C LYS A 209 -58.01 -38.53 -56.31
N VAL A 210 -58.29 -37.40 -55.70
CA VAL A 210 -57.97 -37.12 -54.29
C VAL A 210 -58.94 -37.87 -53.39
N MET A 211 -58.40 -38.76 -52.57
CA MET A 211 -59.13 -39.64 -51.65
C MET A 211 -59.22 -39.05 -50.24
N VAL A 212 -58.20 -38.29 -49.84
CA VAL A 212 -58.12 -37.57 -48.55
C VAL A 212 -57.40 -36.25 -48.77
N ASP A 213 -57.99 -35.15 -48.31
CA ASP A 213 -57.32 -33.86 -48.27
C ASP A 213 -58.00 -32.97 -47.21
N LYS A 214 -57.18 -32.24 -46.44
CA LYS A 214 -57.67 -31.26 -45.47
C LYS A 214 -58.13 -29.96 -46.15
N LEU A 215 -57.61 -29.66 -47.34
CA LEU A 215 -57.86 -28.42 -48.07
C LEU A 215 -59.11 -28.46 -48.97
N GLY A 216 -59.93 -29.52 -48.87
CA GLY A 216 -61.23 -29.60 -49.54
C GLY A 216 -61.19 -30.09 -50.98
N SER A 217 -60.07 -30.65 -51.45
CA SER A 217 -59.92 -31.15 -52.82
C SER A 217 -60.44 -32.60 -53.01
N GLU A 218 -61.06 -33.20 -51.98
CA GLU A 218 -61.54 -34.60 -52.02
C GLU A 218 -62.56 -34.81 -53.16
N GLY A 219 -62.36 -35.88 -53.94
CA GLY A 219 -63.18 -36.21 -55.11
C GLY A 219 -62.78 -35.52 -56.41
N THR A 220 -61.90 -34.51 -56.37
CA THR A 220 -61.34 -33.90 -57.58
C THR A 220 -60.21 -34.75 -58.17
N SER A 221 -60.05 -34.75 -59.49
CA SER A 221 -58.88 -35.35 -60.15
C SER A 221 -57.80 -34.30 -60.35
N LEU A 222 -56.61 -34.58 -59.82
CA LEU A 222 -55.42 -33.75 -59.98
C LEU A 222 -54.43 -34.35 -60.98
N LEU A 223 -54.82 -35.38 -61.75
CA LEU A 223 -53.91 -36.09 -62.65
C LEU A 223 -53.20 -35.15 -63.64
N ASP A 224 -53.94 -34.19 -64.19
CA ASP A 224 -53.43 -33.22 -65.17
C ASP A 224 -53.14 -31.83 -64.56
N ALA A 225 -53.12 -31.74 -63.23
CA ALA A 225 -52.81 -30.50 -62.53
C ALA A 225 -51.36 -30.08 -62.81
N LYS A 226 -51.17 -28.81 -63.21
CA LYS A 226 -49.86 -28.24 -63.51
C LYS A 226 -49.35 -27.38 -62.36
N ASP A 227 -48.04 -27.42 -62.14
CA ASP A 227 -47.37 -26.43 -61.31
C ASP A 227 -47.06 -25.13 -62.09
N ALA A 228 -46.49 -24.13 -61.43
CA ALA A 228 -46.14 -22.85 -62.04
C ALA A 228 -45.13 -22.98 -63.20
N ASP A 229 -44.34 -24.06 -63.23
CA ASP A 229 -43.36 -24.38 -64.25
C ASP A 229 -43.97 -25.21 -65.41
N GLY A 230 -45.26 -25.53 -65.33
CA GLY A 230 -46.03 -26.25 -66.33
C GLY A 230 -45.94 -27.79 -66.24
N GLY A 231 -45.26 -28.33 -65.23
CA GLY A 231 -45.06 -29.76 -64.99
C GLY A 231 -46.28 -30.43 -64.37
N THR A 232 -46.52 -31.70 -64.73
CA THR A 232 -47.64 -32.51 -64.21
C THR A 232 -47.24 -33.26 -62.94
N TRP A 233 -47.14 -32.52 -61.84
CA TRP A 233 -46.57 -33.01 -60.58
C TRP A 233 -47.26 -34.28 -60.03
N VAL A 234 -48.56 -34.48 -60.24
CA VAL A 234 -49.25 -35.72 -59.79
C VAL A 234 -48.88 -36.93 -60.64
N ARG A 235 -48.78 -36.78 -61.97
CA ARG A 235 -48.28 -37.85 -62.85
C ARG A 235 -46.85 -38.24 -62.47
N ASP A 236 -46.02 -37.25 -62.19
CA ASP A 236 -44.62 -37.47 -61.81
C ASP A 236 -44.52 -38.23 -60.49
N MET A 237 -45.35 -37.89 -59.50
CA MET A 237 -45.42 -38.63 -58.23
C MET A 237 -45.91 -40.07 -58.42
N ILE A 238 -46.96 -40.28 -59.21
CA ILE A 238 -47.50 -41.63 -59.48
C ILE A 238 -46.46 -42.50 -60.20
N ALA A 239 -45.73 -41.93 -61.17
CA ALA A 239 -44.68 -42.62 -61.89
C ALA A 239 -43.48 -42.96 -60.98
N ALA A 240 -43.06 -42.02 -60.13
CA ALA A 240 -41.93 -42.19 -59.22
C ALA A 240 -42.22 -43.12 -58.03
N ARG A 241 -43.49 -43.23 -57.62
CA ARG A 241 -44.00 -44.01 -56.46
C ARG A 241 -43.55 -43.52 -55.09
N ASP A 242 -42.29 -43.11 -54.94
CA ASP A 242 -41.75 -42.50 -53.75
C ASP A 242 -40.70 -41.43 -54.08
N GLY A 243 -40.58 -40.44 -53.21
CA GLY A 243 -39.59 -39.39 -53.37
C GLY A 243 -40.02 -38.06 -52.78
N THR A 244 -39.30 -37.02 -53.18
CA THR A 244 -39.58 -35.64 -52.80
C THR A 244 -39.47 -34.74 -54.01
N LEU A 245 -40.30 -33.72 -54.06
CA LEU A 245 -40.28 -32.71 -55.10
C LEU A 245 -40.51 -31.34 -54.46
N THR A 246 -39.88 -30.32 -55.03
CA THR A 246 -40.15 -28.92 -54.71
C THR A 246 -40.84 -28.32 -55.90
N HIS A 247 -42.01 -27.72 -55.68
CA HIS A 247 -42.85 -27.20 -56.74
C HIS A 247 -43.68 -26.02 -56.25
N THR A 248 -44.10 -25.16 -57.18
CA THR A 248 -44.96 -24.02 -56.87
C THR A 248 -46.37 -24.31 -57.35
N ILE A 249 -47.27 -24.61 -56.41
CA ILE A 249 -48.65 -25.02 -56.71
C ILE A 249 -49.66 -24.21 -55.90
N ALA A 250 -50.84 -24.04 -56.48
CA ALA A 250 -52.03 -23.53 -55.79
C ALA A 250 -52.86 -24.72 -55.29
N LEU A 251 -52.99 -24.85 -53.96
CA LEU A 251 -53.85 -25.85 -53.31
C LEU A 251 -54.94 -25.14 -52.50
N GLY A 252 -56.15 -25.68 -52.49
CA GLY A 252 -57.26 -25.15 -51.67
C GLY A 252 -57.67 -23.70 -51.99
N GLY A 253 -57.47 -23.24 -53.23
CA GLY A 253 -57.82 -21.87 -53.65
C GLY A 253 -56.86 -20.76 -53.20
N THR A 254 -55.67 -21.11 -52.70
CA THR A 254 -54.64 -20.14 -52.30
C THR A 254 -53.71 -19.75 -53.45
N SER A 255 -53.00 -18.64 -53.31
CA SER A 255 -51.98 -18.20 -54.28
C SER A 255 -50.88 -19.27 -54.44
N PRO A 256 -50.33 -19.45 -55.66
CA PRO A 256 -49.22 -20.38 -55.88
C PRO A 256 -48.09 -20.11 -54.90
N THR A 257 -47.73 -21.12 -54.11
CA THR A 257 -46.68 -21.02 -53.09
C THR A 257 -45.66 -22.11 -53.35
N GLU A 258 -44.37 -21.82 -53.19
CA GLU A 258 -43.32 -22.82 -53.26
C GLU A 258 -43.45 -23.80 -52.08
N ARG A 259 -43.61 -25.09 -52.38
CA ARG A 259 -43.82 -26.15 -51.40
C ARG A 259 -42.80 -27.25 -51.58
N LEU A 260 -42.37 -27.83 -50.45
CA LEU A 260 -41.66 -29.09 -50.42
C LEU A 260 -42.68 -30.21 -50.15
N THR A 261 -42.77 -31.16 -51.07
CA THR A 261 -43.71 -32.29 -51.01
C THR A 261 -42.93 -33.61 -50.98
N ALA A 262 -43.17 -34.45 -49.98
CA ALA A 262 -42.65 -35.83 -49.94
C ALA A 262 -43.79 -36.83 -50.06
N PHE A 263 -43.64 -37.82 -50.93
CA PHE A 263 -44.70 -38.76 -51.28
C PHE A 263 -44.22 -40.21 -51.26
N VAL A 264 -45.16 -41.12 -51.02
CA VAL A 264 -44.93 -42.57 -51.03
C VAL A 264 -46.22 -43.31 -51.36
N THR A 265 -46.14 -44.35 -52.18
CA THR A 265 -47.29 -45.17 -52.60
C THR A 265 -47.37 -46.47 -51.79
N TYR A 266 -48.58 -46.82 -51.34
CA TYR A 266 -48.89 -48.13 -50.78
C TYR A 266 -49.33 -49.10 -51.90
N PRO A 267 -48.59 -50.19 -52.17
CA PRO A 267 -48.81 -51.02 -53.35
C PRO A 267 -50.18 -51.72 -53.42
N GLU A 268 -50.68 -52.27 -52.31
CA GLU A 268 -51.89 -53.11 -52.33
C GLU A 268 -53.15 -52.32 -52.67
N TRP A 269 -53.25 -51.09 -52.15
CA TRP A 269 -54.40 -50.21 -52.42
C TRP A 269 -54.15 -49.21 -53.54
N GLN A 270 -52.91 -49.10 -54.01
CA GLN A 270 -52.45 -48.07 -54.95
C GLN A 270 -52.75 -46.65 -54.43
N TRP A 271 -52.63 -46.42 -53.13
CA TRP A 271 -52.82 -45.09 -52.53
C TRP A 271 -51.48 -44.36 -52.45
N LEU A 272 -51.38 -43.20 -53.08
CA LEU A 272 -50.22 -42.30 -52.98
C LEU A 272 -50.45 -41.29 -51.87
N ILE A 273 -49.62 -41.34 -50.83
CA ILE A 273 -49.67 -40.45 -49.67
C ILE A 273 -48.62 -39.37 -49.88
N ALA A 274 -49.03 -38.10 -49.93
CA ALA A 274 -48.13 -36.96 -50.10
C ALA A 274 -48.29 -35.95 -48.97
N GLY A 275 -47.19 -35.62 -48.28
CA GLY A 275 -47.11 -34.57 -47.28
C GLY A 275 -46.47 -33.32 -47.86
N SER A 276 -47.06 -32.14 -47.67
CA SER A 276 -46.61 -30.89 -48.30
C SER A 276 -46.56 -29.70 -47.34
N VAL A 277 -45.42 -28.99 -47.28
CA VAL A 277 -45.17 -27.81 -46.41
C VAL A 277 -44.75 -26.59 -47.26
N PRO A 278 -45.24 -25.36 -46.99
CA PRO A 278 -44.79 -24.16 -47.70
C PRO A 278 -43.40 -23.68 -47.22
N MET A 279 -42.50 -23.38 -48.16
CA MET A 279 -41.11 -22.99 -47.87
C MET A 279 -40.96 -21.67 -47.09
N ALA A 280 -41.93 -20.75 -47.21
CA ALA A 280 -41.93 -19.48 -46.49
C ALA A 280 -41.92 -19.68 -44.96
N THR A 281 -42.63 -20.69 -44.46
CA THR A 281 -42.75 -20.96 -43.02
C THR A 281 -41.46 -21.47 -42.38
N LEU A 282 -40.54 -22.05 -43.17
CA LEU A 282 -39.22 -22.49 -42.69
C LEU A 282 -38.23 -21.33 -42.47
N ARG A 283 -38.51 -20.11 -42.99
CA ARG A 283 -37.65 -18.93 -42.83
C ARG A 283 -37.96 -18.11 -41.57
N ASP A 284 -39.21 -18.12 -41.11
CA ASP A 284 -39.66 -17.24 -40.02
C ASP A 284 -39.18 -17.70 -38.63
N GLU A 285 -38.97 -19.01 -38.41
CA GLU A 285 -38.43 -19.53 -37.14
C GLU A 285 -36.96 -19.15 -36.88
N LEU A 286 -36.19 -18.82 -37.93
CA LEU A 286 -34.77 -18.48 -37.85
C LEU A 286 -34.50 -17.06 -37.30
N VAL A 287 -35.38 -16.10 -37.61
CA VAL A 287 -35.17 -14.68 -37.24
C VAL A 287 -35.45 -14.42 -35.76
N ALA A 288 -36.43 -15.13 -35.19
CA ALA A 288 -36.81 -14.99 -33.78
C ALA A 288 -35.74 -15.54 -32.80
N SER A 289 -35.03 -16.62 -33.18
CA SER A 289 -33.96 -17.20 -32.37
C SER A 289 -32.70 -16.30 -32.35
N ARG A 290 -32.31 -15.75 -33.51
CA ARG A 290 -31.13 -14.86 -33.65
C ARG A 290 -31.17 -13.64 -32.73
N ASN A 291 -32.32 -12.97 -32.62
CA ASN A 291 -32.42 -11.72 -31.86
C ASN A 291 -32.36 -11.94 -30.33
N ARG A 292 -32.75 -13.12 -29.82
CA ARG A 292 -32.64 -13.43 -28.38
C ARG A 292 -31.19 -13.67 -27.95
N PHE A 293 -30.39 -14.34 -28.79
CA PHE A 293 -28.96 -14.55 -28.52
C PHE A 293 -28.15 -13.26 -28.56
N LEU A 294 -28.45 -12.33 -29.47
CA LEU A 294 -27.76 -11.04 -29.54
C LEU A 294 -28.02 -10.15 -28.32
N ILE A 295 -29.26 -10.10 -27.83
CA ILE A 295 -29.61 -9.33 -26.62
C ILE A 295 -28.98 -9.97 -25.37
N GLY A 296 -29.02 -11.31 -25.25
CA GLY A 296 -28.37 -12.03 -24.15
C GLY A 296 -26.85 -11.83 -24.13
N GLY A 297 -26.20 -11.88 -25.29
CA GLY A 297 -24.76 -11.63 -25.41
C GLY A 297 -24.37 -10.19 -25.05
N LEU A 298 -25.17 -9.20 -25.46
CA LEU A 298 -24.93 -7.79 -25.13
C LEU A 298 -25.05 -7.52 -23.63
N LEU A 299 -26.07 -8.10 -22.97
CA LEU A 299 -26.27 -7.97 -21.52
C LEU A 299 -25.16 -8.66 -20.71
N ALA A 300 -24.72 -9.86 -21.14
CA ALA A 300 -23.60 -10.54 -20.50
C ALA A 300 -22.28 -9.76 -20.67
N ALA A 301 -22.02 -9.22 -21.86
CA ALA A 301 -20.84 -8.39 -22.11
C ALA A 301 -20.85 -7.09 -21.28
N LEU A 302 -22.00 -6.44 -21.13
CA LEU A 302 -22.16 -5.27 -20.26
C LEU A 302 -21.97 -5.61 -18.78
N ALA A 303 -22.53 -6.73 -18.31
CA ALA A 303 -22.36 -7.18 -16.93
C ALA A 303 -20.90 -7.52 -16.61
N VAL A 304 -20.20 -8.22 -17.50
CA VAL A 304 -18.76 -8.52 -17.35
C VAL A 304 -17.94 -7.24 -17.39
N SER A 305 -18.25 -6.30 -18.29
CA SER A 305 -17.55 -5.02 -18.38
C SER A 305 -17.76 -4.16 -17.13
N ALA A 306 -18.98 -4.11 -16.60
CA ALA A 306 -19.30 -3.39 -15.36
C ALA A 306 -18.65 -4.02 -14.13
N ALA A 307 -18.66 -5.36 -14.03
CA ALA A 307 -17.98 -6.09 -12.96
C ALA A 307 -16.47 -5.88 -13.01
N PHE A 308 -15.87 -5.93 -14.21
CA PHE A 308 -14.45 -5.69 -14.43
C PHE A 308 -14.05 -4.25 -14.11
N TRP A 309 -14.85 -3.26 -14.53
CA TRP A 309 -14.64 -1.85 -14.16
C TRP A 309 -14.73 -1.64 -12.64
N TRP A 310 -15.72 -2.25 -11.98
CA TRP A 310 -15.86 -2.16 -10.53
C TRP A 310 -14.68 -2.81 -9.79
N LEU A 311 -14.22 -3.98 -10.24
CA LEU A 311 -13.04 -4.66 -9.71
C LEU A 311 -11.76 -3.84 -9.88
N LEU A 312 -11.50 -3.33 -11.09
CA LEU A 312 -10.35 -2.46 -11.35
C LEU A 312 -10.40 -1.18 -10.52
N ARG A 313 -11.57 -0.54 -10.44
CA ARG A 313 -11.73 0.69 -9.67
C ARG A 313 -11.49 0.45 -8.18
N ARG A 314 -11.97 -0.66 -7.63
CA ARG A 314 -11.85 -1.00 -6.20
C ARG A 314 -10.47 -1.56 -5.83
N MET A 315 -9.86 -2.37 -6.69
CA MET A 315 -8.58 -3.03 -6.39
C MET A 315 -7.37 -2.19 -6.78
N VAL A 316 -7.49 -1.32 -7.78
CA VAL A 316 -6.35 -0.55 -8.34
C VAL A 316 -6.57 0.94 -8.20
N SER A 317 -7.63 1.51 -8.79
CA SER A 317 -7.77 2.96 -8.89
C SER A 317 -7.98 3.66 -7.55
N GLN A 318 -8.83 3.12 -6.66
CA GLN A 318 -9.05 3.71 -5.33
C GLN A 318 -7.81 3.66 -4.43
N PRO A 319 -7.13 2.50 -4.26
CA PRO A 319 -5.89 2.45 -3.48
C PRO A 319 -4.78 3.35 -4.02
N LEU A 320 -4.60 3.41 -5.35
CA LEU A 320 -3.63 4.31 -5.97
C LEU A 320 -4.01 5.78 -5.75
N ALA A 321 -5.30 6.12 -5.77
CA ALA A 321 -5.75 7.47 -5.46
C ALA A 321 -5.44 7.85 -4.00
N HIS A 322 -5.65 6.94 -3.03
CA HIS A 322 -5.27 7.20 -1.63
C HIS A 322 -3.75 7.33 -1.46
N ALA A 323 -2.96 6.50 -2.14
CA ALA A 323 -1.50 6.61 -2.14
C ALA A 323 -1.04 7.96 -2.73
N ALA A 324 -1.65 8.39 -3.84
CA ALA A 324 -1.37 9.67 -4.46
C ALA A 324 -1.80 10.87 -3.58
N GLU A 325 -2.96 10.78 -2.93
CA GLU A 325 -3.43 11.80 -1.98
C GLU A 325 -2.49 11.91 -0.78
N ALA A 326 -2.09 10.80 -0.19
CA ALA A 326 -1.14 10.79 0.92
C ALA A 326 0.25 11.31 0.50
N ALA A 327 0.74 10.96 -0.68
CA ALA A 327 1.97 11.52 -1.23
C ALA A 327 1.85 13.05 -1.46
N SER A 328 0.70 13.52 -1.95
CA SER A 328 0.42 14.96 -2.10
C SER A 328 0.39 15.69 -0.76
N ARG A 329 -0.22 15.09 0.27
CA ARG A 329 -0.22 15.62 1.64
C ARG A 329 1.20 15.67 2.23
N LEU A 330 1.99 14.61 2.06
CA LEU A 330 3.41 14.59 2.45
C LEU A 330 4.22 15.69 1.74
N ALA A 331 4.02 15.87 0.44
CA ALA A 331 4.67 16.92 -0.33
C ALA A 331 4.26 18.34 0.11
N ALA A 332 3.03 18.51 0.60
CA ALA A 332 2.54 19.75 1.19
C ALA A 332 3.00 19.97 2.64
N GLY A 333 3.78 19.05 3.21
CA GLY A 333 4.31 19.13 4.58
C GLY A 333 3.39 18.53 5.65
N ASP A 334 2.29 17.88 5.29
CA ASP A 334 1.40 17.21 6.24
C ASP A 334 1.89 15.78 6.55
N LEU A 335 2.74 15.67 7.56
CA LEU A 335 3.32 14.41 8.03
C LEU A 335 2.41 13.67 9.03
N THR A 336 1.18 14.15 9.27
CA THR A 336 0.19 13.44 10.12
C THR A 336 -0.46 12.26 9.41
N THR A 337 -0.32 12.20 8.09
CA THR A 337 -0.97 11.18 7.25
C THR A 337 -0.36 9.81 7.49
N ARG A 338 -1.20 8.83 7.85
CA ARG A 338 -0.81 7.42 8.01
C ARG A 338 -1.44 6.57 6.90
N LEU A 339 -0.64 5.70 6.31
CA LEU A 339 -1.04 4.75 5.28
C LEU A 339 -0.82 3.33 5.81
N ASP A 340 -1.76 2.84 6.63
CA ASP A 340 -1.75 1.44 7.03
C ASP A 340 -2.43 0.58 5.93
N SER A 341 -1.65 -0.33 5.34
CA SER A 341 -2.14 -1.25 4.32
C SER A 341 -1.80 -2.70 4.69
N GLN A 342 -2.85 -3.47 4.95
CA GLN A 342 -2.78 -4.92 5.19
C GLN A 342 -2.68 -5.73 3.88
N ARG A 343 -2.54 -5.07 2.72
CA ARG A 343 -2.47 -5.75 1.42
C ARG A 343 -1.10 -6.41 1.22
N GLY A 344 -1.11 -7.60 0.63
CA GLY A 344 0.10 -8.38 0.30
C GLY A 344 0.59 -8.23 -1.14
N ASP A 345 0.05 -7.27 -1.91
CA ASP A 345 0.39 -7.00 -3.31
C ASP A 345 1.31 -5.76 -3.46
N GLU A 346 1.73 -5.47 -4.69
CA GLU A 346 2.64 -4.38 -5.04
C GLU A 346 2.06 -3.00 -4.66
N ILE A 347 0.74 -2.86 -4.67
CA ILE A 347 0.06 -1.64 -4.19
C ILE A 347 0.20 -1.52 -2.67
N GLY A 348 0.03 -2.61 -1.93
CA GLY A 348 0.30 -2.66 -0.50
C GLY A 348 1.75 -2.30 -0.16
N GLU A 349 2.70 -2.80 -0.94
CA GLU A 349 4.12 -2.45 -0.80
C GLU A 349 4.37 -0.95 -1.07
N LEU A 350 3.80 -0.39 -2.13
CA LEU A 350 3.87 1.04 -2.43
C LEU A 350 3.31 1.90 -1.29
N MET A 351 2.15 1.54 -0.74
CA MET A 351 1.54 2.28 0.37
C MET A 351 2.43 2.24 1.61
N ARG A 352 3.01 1.08 1.96
CA ARG A 352 3.95 0.95 3.09
C ARG A 352 5.25 1.72 2.85
N ALA A 353 5.75 1.76 1.61
CA ALA A 353 6.93 2.54 1.27
C ALA A 353 6.68 4.06 1.45
N ILE A 354 5.52 4.56 1.01
CA ILE A 354 5.12 5.96 1.23
C ILE A 354 4.95 6.25 2.73
N ASP A 355 4.32 5.36 3.49
CA ASP A 355 4.20 5.49 4.95
C ASP A 355 5.59 5.54 5.62
N GLY A 356 6.52 4.66 5.20
CA GLY A 356 7.90 4.64 5.67
C GLY A 356 8.65 5.95 5.37
N VAL A 357 8.44 6.55 4.20
CA VAL A 357 8.96 7.89 3.88
C VAL A 357 8.38 8.94 4.81
N GLY A 358 7.06 8.92 5.05
CA GLY A 358 6.40 9.81 5.99
C GLY A 358 6.98 9.71 7.40
N GLN A 359 7.13 8.48 7.92
CA GLN A 359 7.75 8.22 9.22
C GLN A 359 9.20 8.70 9.31
N GLY A 360 9.98 8.46 8.26
CA GLY A 360 11.37 8.94 8.17
C GLY A 360 11.45 10.47 8.20
N LEU A 361 10.59 11.16 7.43
CA LEU A 361 10.50 12.62 7.44
C LEU A 361 10.06 13.16 8.80
N THR A 362 9.06 12.57 9.44
CA THR A 362 8.65 12.92 10.82
C THR A 362 9.83 12.84 11.78
N GLY A 363 10.58 11.74 11.76
CA GLY A 363 11.75 11.56 12.63
C GLY A 363 12.88 12.56 12.36
N ILE A 364 13.07 12.98 11.10
CA ILE A 364 14.03 14.02 10.74
C ILE A 364 13.55 15.38 11.25
N VAL A 365 12.30 15.75 10.99
CA VAL A 365 11.69 17.01 11.43
C VAL A 365 11.71 17.15 12.94
N ASP A 366 11.41 16.08 13.69
CA ASP A 366 11.49 16.06 15.15
C ASP A 366 12.92 16.31 15.65
N LYS A 367 13.91 15.61 15.08
CA LYS A 367 15.33 15.83 15.43
C LYS A 367 15.78 17.25 15.12
N VAL A 368 15.35 17.81 13.99
CA VAL A 368 15.66 19.19 13.60
C VAL A 368 15.01 20.18 14.58
N ARG A 369 13.73 20.01 14.93
CA ARG A 369 13.04 20.85 15.93
C ARG A 369 13.73 20.81 17.30
N ALA A 370 14.10 19.62 17.76
CA ALA A 370 14.84 19.44 19.01
C ALA A 370 16.22 20.13 18.95
N SER A 371 16.93 19.99 17.83
CA SER A 371 18.24 20.61 17.63
C SER A 371 18.15 22.14 17.60
N ILE A 372 17.13 22.70 16.93
CA ILE A 372 16.87 24.15 16.93
C ILE A 372 16.56 24.65 18.34
N GLY A 373 15.77 23.91 19.12
CA GLY A 373 15.50 24.22 20.52
C GLY A 373 16.78 24.23 21.37
N ALA A 374 17.66 23.24 21.17
CA ALA A 374 18.96 23.18 21.84
C ALA A 374 19.88 24.35 21.44
N ILE A 375 19.97 24.67 20.14
CA ILE A 375 20.74 25.81 19.63
C ILE A 375 20.21 27.11 20.24
N ALA A 376 18.89 27.35 20.23
CA ALA A 376 18.31 28.55 20.83
C ALA A 376 18.62 28.67 22.32
N GLY A 377 18.57 27.56 23.06
CA GLY A 377 18.96 27.50 24.48
C GLY A 377 20.44 27.80 24.69
N SER A 378 21.33 27.13 23.96
CA SER A 378 22.79 27.33 24.05
C SER A 378 23.18 28.75 23.65
N THR A 379 22.59 29.31 22.59
CA THR A 379 22.83 30.69 22.17
C THR A 379 22.38 31.70 23.23
N SER A 380 21.25 31.46 23.91
CA SER A 380 20.82 32.29 25.03
C SER A 380 21.80 32.21 26.21
N GLN A 381 22.35 31.03 26.50
CA GLN A 381 23.40 30.88 27.51
C GLN A 381 24.69 31.61 27.09
N ILE A 382 25.09 31.53 25.82
CA ILE A 382 26.24 32.28 25.28
C ILE A 382 26.01 33.78 25.46
N ALA A 383 24.84 34.31 25.07
CA ALA A 383 24.52 35.72 25.22
C ALA A 383 24.59 36.18 26.70
N SER A 384 24.04 35.38 27.62
CA SER A 384 24.12 35.66 29.05
C SER A 384 25.56 35.60 29.58
N GLY A 385 26.34 34.59 29.19
CA GLY A 385 27.74 34.45 29.59
C GLY A 385 28.62 35.56 29.02
N ASN A 386 28.30 36.02 27.81
CA ASN A 386 28.99 37.12 27.17
C ASN A 386 28.67 38.48 27.82
N ALA A 387 27.43 38.68 28.29
CA ALA A 387 27.07 39.84 29.10
C ALA A 387 27.81 39.87 30.44
N ASP A 388 27.96 38.71 31.12
CA ASP A 388 28.79 38.60 32.33
C ASP A 388 30.27 38.90 32.04
N LEU A 389 30.81 38.34 30.95
CA LEU A 389 32.18 38.61 30.52
C LEU A 389 32.39 40.09 30.21
N SER A 390 31.43 40.75 29.55
CA SER A 390 31.45 42.19 29.30
C SER A 390 31.56 43.00 30.60
N ALA A 391 30.70 42.69 31.58
CA ALA A 391 30.70 43.36 32.88
C ALA A 391 32.02 43.16 33.64
N ARG A 392 32.60 41.95 33.57
CA ARG A 392 33.90 41.64 34.19
C ARG A 392 35.05 42.36 33.48
N THR A 393 35.05 42.41 32.15
CA THR A 393 36.04 43.16 31.35
C THR A 393 35.99 44.65 31.68
N ALA A 394 34.79 45.23 31.80
CA ALA A 394 34.63 46.63 32.22
C ALA A 394 35.14 46.88 33.65
N ALA A 395 34.83 45.99 34.59
CA ALA A 395 35.32 46.08 35.97
C ALA A 395 36.86 45.90 36.06
N GLN A 396 37.42 45.05 35.18
CA GLN A 396 38.86 44.85 35.07
C GLN A 396 39.56 46.09 34.51
N ALA A 397 39.01 46.72 33.47
CA ALA A 397 39.52 47.99 32.94
C ALA A 397 39.57 49.07 34.02
N GLY A 398 38.48 49.27 34.77
CA GLY A 398 38.46 50.23 35.90
C GLY A 398 39.38 49.86 37.07
N SER A 399 39.76 48.59 37.20
CA SER A 399 40.77 48.15 38.18
C SER A 399 42.19 48.38 37.69
N LEU A 400 42.44 48.20 36.39
CA LEU A 400 43.71 48.53 35.75
C LEU A 400 43.97 50.04 35.81
N GLU A 401 42.99 50.90 35.50
CA GLU A 401 43.14 52.36 35.62
C GLU A 401 43.59 52.79 37.03
N ARG A 402 42.95 52.26 38.08
CA ARG A 402 43.34 52.53 39.48
C ARG A 402 44.74 52.00 39.81
N THR A 403 45.11 50.86 39.23
CA THR A 403 46.44 50.26 39.42
C THR A 403 47.52 51.11 38.74
N VAL A 404 47.28 51.59 37.52
CA VAL A 404 48.17 52.51 36.80
C VAL A 404 48.38 53.80 37.59
N ALA A 405 47.30 54.43 38.05
CA ALA A 405 47.39 55.64 38.87
C ALA A 405 48.19 55.40 40.18
N SER A 406 48.00 54.23 40.81
CA SER A 406 48.76 53.84 42.00
C SER A 406 50.24 53.61 41.69
N LEU A 407 50.56 53.02 40.53
CA LEU A 407 51.93 52.81 40.07
C LEU A 407 52.64 54.12 39.73
N GLU A 408 51.96 55.07 39.10
CA GLU A 408 52.52 56.41 38.84
C GLU A 408 52.86 57.13 40.16
N GLN A 409 51.94 57.09 41.12
CA GLN A 409 52.17 57.68 42.45
C GLN A 409 53.32 56.98 43.20
N LEU A 410 53.37 55.64 43.16
CA LEU A 410 54.46 54.87 43.76
C LEU A 410 55.80 55.15 43.09
N THR A 411 55.84 55.22 41.76
CA THR A 411 57.06 55.54 41.00
C THR A 411 57.58 56.91 41.39
N THR A 412 56.70 57.91 41.49
CA THR A 412 57.03 59.26 41.94
C THR A 412 57.59 59.24 43.37
N THR A 413 56.96 58.48 44.28
CA THR A 413 57.38 58.39 45.69
C THR A 413 58.73 57.69 45.83
N VAL A 414 58.99 56.63 45.06
CA VAL A 414 60.27 55.92 45.07
C VAL A 414 61.39 56.78 44.48
N GLN A 415 61.11 57.53 43.41
CA GLN A 415 62.03 58.51 42.84
C GLN A 415 62.41 59.57 43.89
N GLN A 416 61.40 60.14 44.57
CA GLN A 416 61.60 61.12 45.63
C GLN A 416 62.37 60.55 46.83
N ASN A 417 62.15 59.27 47.19
CA ASN A 417 62.93 58.61 48.24
C ASN A 417 64.40 58.43 47.86
N ALA A 418 64.69 58.10 46.59
CA ALA A 418 66.06 57.99 46.10
C ALA A 418 66.79 59.34 46.15
N GLU A 419 66.11 60.42 45.75
CA GLU A 419 66.62 61.80 45.82
C GLU A 419 66.83 62.24 47.28
N ASN A 420 65.83 62.05 48.15
CA ASN A 420 65.94 62.36 49.57
C ASN A 420 67.08 61.60 50.27
N ALA A 421 67.30 60.33 49.92
CA ALA A 421 68.41 59.54 50.46
C ALA A 421 69.76 60.09 49.99
N GLN A 422 69.86 60.55 48.75
CA GLN A 422 71.07 61.17 48.20
C GLN A 422 71.36 62.53 48.86
N ASP A 423 70.33 63.36 49.06
CA ASP A 423 70.47 64.64 49.78
C ASP A 423 70.85 64.42 51.25
N ALA A 424 70.24 63.43 51.90
CA ALA A 424 70.57 63.05 53.27
C ALA A 424 72.01 62.52 53.40
N ASP A 425 72.48 61.70 52.45
CA ASP A 425 73.87 61.23 52.41
C ASP A 425 74.87 62.40 52.33
N GLY A 426 74.57 63.41 51.51
CA GLY A 426 75.37 64.64 51.44
C GLY A 426 75.39 65.41 52.77
N ALA A 427 74.24 65.59 53.40
CA ALA A 427 74.12 66.27 54.70
C ALA A 427 74.86 65.51 55.83
N VAL A 428 74.76 64.19 55.83
CA VAL A 428 75.44 63.31 56.79
C VAL A 428 76.95 63.36 56.60
N THR A 429 77.43 63.36 55.36
CA THR A 429 78.86 63.52 55.03
C THR A 429 79.39 64.85 55.55
N SER A 430 78.68 65.96 55.31
CA SER A 430 79.05 67.27 55.87
C SER A 430 79.04 67.29 57.41
N ALA A 431 78.07 66.62 58.04
CA ALA A 431 78.01 66.49 59.50
C ALA A 431 79.19 65.66 60.06
N ALA A 432 79.61 64.60 59.36
CA ALA A 432 80.76 63.79 59.73
C ALA A 432 82.07 64.60 59.65
N GLU A 433 82.23 65.39 58.60
CA GLU A 433 83.38 66.30 58.44
C GLU A 433 83.42 67.35 59.57
N ALA A 434 82.28 67.98 59.89
CA ALA A 434 82.19 68.94 60.98
C ALA A 434 82.50 68.31 62.35
N ALA A 435 81.99 67.11 62.61
CA ALA A 435 82.29 66.36 63.83
C ALA A 435 83.78 65.99 63.92
N ARG A 436 84.39 65.56 62.81
CA ARG A 436 85.83 65.23 62.75
C ARG A 436 86.71 66.46 63.03
N ALA A 437 86.36 67.62 62.45
CA ALA A 437 87.04 68.89 62.75
C ALA A 437 86.84 69.34 64.21
N GLY A 438 85.64 69.10 64.78
CA GLY A 438 85.37 69.30 66.20
C GLY A 438 86.24 68.41 67.09
N GLY A 439 86.41 67.14 66.73
CA GLY A 439 87.26 66.18 67.43
C GLY A 439 88.73 66.60 67.43
N GLU A 440 89.25 67.05 66.29
CA GLU A 440 90.62 67.60 66.19
C GLU A 440 90.81 68.83 67.09
N THR A 441 89.83 69.73 67.12
CA THR A 441 89.84 70.92 67.97
C THR A 441 89.85 70.55 69.45
N VAL A 442 89.00 69.61 69.87
CA VAL A 442 88.97 69.10 71.25
C VAL A 442 90.30 68.40 71.61
N GLY A 443 90.87 67.62 70.70
CA GLY A 443 92.18 66.99 70.90
C GLY A 443 93.31 68.00 71.15
N ARG A 444 93.29 69.14 70.45
CA ARG A 444 94.20 70.26 70.73
C ARG A 444 93.96 70.87 72.11
N VAL A 445 92.70 71.00 72.55
CA VAL A 445 92.36 71.53 73.88
C VAL A 445 92.84 70.58 74.97
N VAL A 446 92.68 69.26 74.82
CA VAL A 446 93.22 68.26 75.77
C VAL A 446 94.73 68.43 75.91
N THR A 447 95.45 68.53 74.78
CA THR A 447 96.91 68.73 74.77
C THR A 447 97.29 70.03 75.50
N THR A 448 96.57 71.12 75.22
CA THR A 448 96.81 72.42 75.87
C THR A 448 96.53 72.37 77.38
N MET A 449 95.46 71.70 77.81
CA MET A 449 95.13 71.54 79.23
C MET A 449 96.18 70.70 79.97
N ALA A 450 96.70 69.64 79.33
CA ALA A 450 97.80 68.86 79.87
C ALA A 450 99.08 69.68 80.05
N ASP A 451 99.41 70.54 79.08
CA ASP A 451 100.55 71.46 79.18
C ASP A 451 100.35 72.53 80.26
N ILE A 452 99.16 73.13 80.36
CA ILE A 452 98.84 74.10 81.43
C ILE A 452 98.91 73.43 82.81
N HIS A 453 98.38 72.22 82.96
CA HIS A 453 98.46 71.45 84.20
C HIS A 453 99.91 71.18 84.60
N LYS A 454 100.77 70.80 83.65
CA LYS A 454 102.22 70.63 83.89
C LYS A 454 102.89 71.95 84.31
N ASN A 455 102.59 73.05 83.65
CA ASN A 455 103.13 74.37 83.98
C ASN A 455 102.67 74.84 85.37
N ALA A 456 101.40 74.62 85.72
CA ALA A 456 100.87 74.95 87.04
C ALA A 456 101.56 74.16 88.16
N GLN A 457 101.84 72.87 87.95
CA GLN A 457 102.60 72.05 88.90
C GLN A 457 104.02 72.59 89.11
N GLN A 458 104.70 73.02 88.04
CA GLN A 458 106.01 73.66 88.14
C GLN A 458 105.96 74.96 88.96
N VAL A 459 104.87 75.74 88.84
CA VAL A 459 104.68 76.93 89.67
C VAL A 459 104.51 76.56 91.15
N VAL A 460 103.76 75.51 91.49
CA VAL A 460 103.66 75.01 92.88
C VAL A 460 105.05 74.72 93.45
N ASP A 461 105.90 74.04 92.69
CA ASP A 461 107.27 73.69 93.10
C ASP A 461 108.13 74.94 93.33
N ILE A 462 108.05 75.94 92.44
CA ILE A 462 108.75 77.24 92.56
C ILE A 462 108.28 78.00 93.80
N ILE A 463 106.97 78.08 94.03
CA ILE A 463 106.42 78.78 95.21
C ILE A 463 106.82 78.07 96.51
N GLY A 464 106.85 76.73 96.52
CA GLY A 464 107.39 75.95 97.64
C GLY A 464 108.86 76.28 97.92
N MET A 465 109.67 76.48 96.88
CA MET A 465 111.06 76.95 97.03
C MET A 465 111.13 78.37 97.62
N ILE A 466 110.27 79.29 97.16
CA ILE A 466 110.22 80.68 97.67
C ILE A 466 109.82 80.71 99.15
N ASP A 467 108.83 79.92 99.56
CA ASP A 467 108.45 79.76 100.97
C ASP A 467 109.61 79.23 101.82
N GLY A 468 110.35 78.24 101.28
CA GLY A 468 111.60 77.75 101.88
C GLY A 468 112.67 78.84 102.05
N ILE A 469 112.87 79.69 101.04
CA ILE A 469 113.79 80.85 101.10
C ILE A 469 113.32 81.87 102.14
N ALA A 470 112.02 82.16 102.20
CA ALA A 470 111.43 83.08 103.17
C ALA A 470 111.62 82.55 104.60
N PHE A 471 111.39 81.26 104.83
CA PHE A 471 111.65 80.61 106.12
C PHE A 471 113.13 80.70 106.52
N GLN A 472 114.05 80.37 105.61
CA GLN A 472 115.50 80.52 105.84
C GLN A 472 115.88 81.96 106.18
N THR A 473 115.32 82.94 105.46
CA THR A 473 115.55 84.38 105.69
C THR A 473 115.02 84.84 107.05
N ASN A 474 113.86 84.34 107.48
CA ASN A 474 113.27 84.61 108.79
C ASN A 474 114.17 84.09 109.93
N ILE A 475 114.75 82.88 109.78
CA ILE A 475 115.71 82.32 110.75
C ILE A 475 117.02 83.12 110.78
N LEU A 476 117.55 83.50 109.61
CA LEU A 476 118.73 84.36 109.50
C LEU A 476 118.52 85.71 110.18
N ALA A 477 117.37 86.34 109.95
CA ALA A 477 117.01 87.62 110.54
C ALA A 477 116.79 87.52 112.06
N LEU A 478 116.19 86.42 112.55
CA LEU A 478 116.07 86.14 113.98
C LEU A 478 117.45 86.01 114.62
N ASN A 479 118.36 85.24 114.02
CA ASN A 479 119.73 85.09 114.50
C ASN A 479 120.46 86.44 114.54
N ALA A 480 120.30 87.27 113.50
CA ALA A 480 120.87 88.61 113.45
C ALA A 480 120.29 89.55 114.53
N ALA A 481 118.97 89.49 114.79
CA ALA A 481 118.33 90.28 115.84
C ALA A 481 118.81 89.87 117.24
N VAL A 482 119.03 88.58 117.48
CA VAL A 482 119.60 88.06 118.73
C VAL A 482 121.03 88.54 118.93
N GLU A 483 121.88 88.48 117.90
CA GLU A 483 123.26 88.96 117.98
C GLU A 483 123.34 90.49 118.13
N ALA A 484 122.42 91.23 117.49
CA ALA A 484 122.29 92.67 117.67
C ALA A 484 121.85 93.07 119.09
N ALA A 485 120.94 92.31 119.71
CA ALA A 485 120.57 92.50 121.12
C ALA A 485 121.73 92.21 122.07
N ARG A 486 122.59 91.24 121.73
CA ARG A 486 123.80 90.88 122.49
C ARG A 486 124.85 92.00 122.48
N ALA A 487 124.91 92.80 121.42
CA ALA A 487 125.84 93.92 121.26
C ALA A 487 125.42 95.23 121.97
N GLY A 488 124.28 95.26 122.68
CA GLY A 488 123.84 96.40 123.48
C GLY A 488 123.55 97.67 122.64
N GLU A 489 123.99 98.85 123.13
CA GLU A 489 123.71 100.15 122.47
C GLU A 489 124.32 100.27 121.06
N HIS A 490 125.45 99.59 120.79
CA HIS A 490 126.09 99.59 119.47
C HIS A 490 125.31 98.76 118.42
N GLY A 491 124.43 97.86 118.86
CA GLY A 491 123.64 96.96 117.99
C GLY A 491 122.27 97.49 117.58
N ARG A 492 121.81 98.63 118.12
CA ARG A 492 120.43 99.13 117.90
C ARG A 492 120.06 99.29 116.43
N GLY A 493 120.96 99.83 115.60
CA GLY A 493 120.71 99.98 114.16
C GLY A 493 120.55 98.64 113.44
N PHE A 494 121.40 97.66 113.76
CA PHE A 494 121.32 96.30 113.21
C PHE A 494 120.07 95.55 113.68
N ALA A 495 119.64 95.74 114.93
CA ALA A 495 118.42 95.12 115.46
C ALA A 495 117.16 95.61 114.70
N VAL A 496 117.08 96.89 114.33
CA VAL A 496 115.98 97.44 113.53
C VAL A 496 115.99 96.84 112.12
N VAL A 497 117.15 96.78 111.46
CA VAL A 497 117.26 96.16 110.13
C VAL A 497 116.90 94.68 110.17
N ALA A 498 117.37 93.93 111.17
CA ALA A 498 117.03 92.53 111.36
C ALA A 498 115.53 92.33 111.61
N GLY A 499 114.89 93.22 112.37
CA GLY A 499 113.42 93.25 112.55
C GLY A 499 112.67 93.49 111.25
N GLU A 500 113.14 94.42 110.41
CA GLU A 500 112.53 94.72 109.11
C GLU A 500 112.72 93.57 108.12
N VAL A 501 113.91 92.96 108.05
CA VAL A 501 114.17 91.77 107.22
C VAL A 501 113.31 90.59 107.66
N ARG A 502 113.13 90.42 108.98
CA ARG A 502 112.24 89.37 109.53
C ARG A 502 110.78 89.62 109.16
N SER A 503 110.31 90.85 109.28
CA SER A 503 108.97 91.27 108.86
C SER A 503 108.74 91.03 107.37
N LEU A 504 109.74 91.39 106.53
CA LEU A 504 109.70 91.14 105.09
C LEU A 504 109.66 89.64 104.77
N ALA A 505 110.48 88.83 105.44
CA ALA A 505 110.48 87.37 105.28
C ALA A 505 109.13 86.74 105.65
N GLN A 506 108.50 87.17 106.76
CA GLN A 506 107.16 86.72 107.13
C GLN A 506 106.10 87.14 106.11
N ARG A 507 106.18 88.38 105.58
CA ARG A 507 105.30 88.85 104.50
C ARG A 507 105.49 88.03 103.22
N SER A 508 106.73 87.69 102.86
CA SER A 508 107.04 86.83 101.71
C SER A 508 106.49 85.41 101.90
N ALA A 509 106.62 84.81 103.09
CA ALA A 509 106.07 83.50 103.39
C ALA A 509 104.53 83.50 103.32
N ASN A 510 103.88 84.52 103.89
CA ASN A 510 102.43 84.66 103.81
C ASN A 510 101.95 84.82 102.34
N ALA A 511 102.62 85.67 101.56
CA ALA A 511 102.31 85.85 100.14
C ALA A 511 102.56 84.58 99.32
N ALA A 512 103.65 83.85 99.59
CA ALA A 512 103.92 82.55 98.96
C ALA A 512 102.84 81.52 99.31
N GLY A 513 102.38 81.49 100.57
CA GLY A 513 101.27 80.64 101.01
C GLY A 513 99.95 80.94 100.28
N GLU A 514 99.60 82.21 100.13
CA GLU A 514 98.40 82.64 99.37
C GLU A 514 98.50 82.25 97.89
N ILE A 515 99.65 82.46 97.25
CA ILE A 515 99.87 82.05 95.85
C ILE A 515 99.80 80.52 95.73
N LYS A 516 100.40 79.78 96.67
CA LYS A 516 100.37 78.31 96.67
C LYS A 516 98.92 77.80 96.70
N GLN A 517 98.09 78.31 97.61
CA GLN A 517 96.68 77.92 97.70
C GLN A 517 95.90 78.25 96.41
N LEU A 518 96.18 79.39 95.78
CA LEU A 518 95.54 79.77 94.52
C LEU A 518 95.93 78.82 93.38
N ILE A 519 97.22 78.46 93.27
CA ILE A 519 97.69 77.54 92.24
C ILE A 519 97.22 76.11 92.51
N GLU A 520 97.19 75.63 93.76
CA GLU A 520 96.63 74.31 94.11
C GLU A 520 95.15 74.19 93.71
N ARG A 521 94.37 75.26 93.93
CA ARG A 521 93.00 75.34 93.41
C ARG A 521 92.96 75.28 91.89
N THR A 522 93.84 76.03 91.23
CA THR A 522 93.94 76.05 89.76
C THR A 522 94.29 74.68 89.18
N VAL A 523 95.20 73.92 89.81
CA VAL A 523 95.53 72.53 89.44
C VAL A 523 94.31 71.61 89.56
N THR A 524 93.53 71.77 90.63
CA THR A 524 92.29 71.00 90.84
C THR A 524 91.23 71.32 89.78
N ASP A 525 91.07 72.61 89.45
CA ASP A 525 90.14 73.07 88.40
C ASP A 525 90.59 72.56 87.02
N LEU A 526 91.90 72.57 86.73
CA LEU A 526 92.46 72.02 85.49
C LEU A 526 92.28 70.52 85.36
N LYS A 527 92.40 69.76 86.46
CA LYS A 527 92.12 68.31 86.45
C LYS A 527 90.66 68.05 86.06
N SER A 528 89.73 68.77 86.68
CA SER A 528 88.30 68.68 86.37
C SER A 528 88.01 69.10 84.93
N GLY A 529 88.67 70.16 84.45
CA GLY A 529 88.59 70.63 83.07
C GLY A 529 89.11 69.58 82.08
N ASN A 530 90.24 68.94 82.38
CA ASN A 530 90.81 67.88 81.53
C ASN A 530 89.88 66.66 81.42
N GLU A 531 89.28 66.24 82.55
CA GLU A 531 88.28 65.17 82.57
C GLU A 531 87.05 65.52 81.72
N ALA A 532 86.53 66.75 81.83
CA ALA A 532 85.39 67.22 81.05
C ALA A 532 85.69 67.29 79.53
N VAL A 533 86.88 67.77 79.14
CA VAL A 533 87.30 67.84 77.74
C VAL A 533 87.54 66.43 77.18
N GLN A 534 88.10 65.49 77.95
CA GLN A 534 88.25 64.10 77.53
C GLN A 534 86.88 63.43 77.30
N GLN A 535 85.91 63.67 78.17
CA GLN A 535 84.53 63.18 77.97
C GLN A 535 83.91 63.78 76.70
N ALA A 536 84.12 65.08 76.44
CA ALA A 536 83.68 65.72 75.21
C ALA A 536 84.34 65.09 73.97
N GLY A 537 85.63 64.75 74.03
CA GLY A 537 86.34 64.05 72.96
C GLY A 537 85.74 62.69 72.65
N ASN A 538 85.52 61.86 73.67
CA ASN A 538 84.88 60.55 73.52
C ASN A 538 83.46 60.65 72.94
N ALA A 539 82.69 61.68 73.35
CA ALA A 539 81.35 61.92 72.83
C ALA A 539 81.35 62.32 71.34
N ILE A 540 82.36 63.08 70.89
CA ILE A 540 82.53 63.41 69.47
C ILE A 540 82.92 62.15 68.66
N ASP A 541 83.83 61.31 69.16
CA ASP A 541 84.19 60.06 68.47
C ASP A 541 82.99 59.11 68.33
N ASP A 542 82.14 59.01 69.36
CA ASP A 542 80.88 58.28 69.30
C ASP A 542 79.91 58.88 68.27
N MET A 543 79.86 60.22 68.19
CA MET A 543 79.04 60.92 67.19
C MET A 543 79.50 60.62 65.77
N VAL A 544 80.81 60.68 65.49
CA VAL A 544 81.38 60.36 64.18
C VAL A 544 80.99 58.94 63.76
N ARG A 545 81.18 57.94 64.63
CA ARG A 545 80.81 56.55 64.34
C ARG A 545 79.32 56.37 64.02
N ARG A 546 78.44 57.08 64.73
CA ARG A 546 76.99 57.05 64.49
C ARG A 546 76.61 57.71 63.17
N VAL A 547 77.23 58.85 62.86
CA VAL A 547 76.98 59.59 61.60
C VAL A 547 77.46 58.76 60.40
N GLU A 548 78.62 58.11 60.48
CA GLU A 548 79.10 57.17 59.45
C GLU A 548 78.13 55.98 59.25
N GLY A 549 77.53 55.48 60.34
CA GLY A 549 76.47 54.46 60.27
C GLY A 549 75.20 54.94 59.56
N ILE A 550 74.83 56.21 59.72
CA ILE A 550 73.68 56.80 59.01
C ILE A 550 73.99 56.93 57.51
N ALA A 551 75.21 57.29 57.12
CA ALA A 551 75.62 57.39 55.72
C ALA A 551 75.49 56.03 55.01
N ALA A 552 75.95 54.96 55.66
CA ALA A 552 75.79 53.60 55.14
C ALA A 552 74.31 53.24 54.91
N LEU A 553 73.42 53.57 55.86
CA LEU A 553 71.97 53.35 55.71
C LEU A 553 71.37 54.17 54.56
N MET A 554 71.81 55.40 54.34
CA MET A 554 71.36 56.21 53.19
C MET A 554 71.80 55.58 51.86
N GLY A 555 73.02 55.03 51.81
CA GLY A 555 73.51 54.23 50.68
C GLY A 555 72.60 53.03 50.38
N ASP A 556 72.25 52.25 51.40
CA ASP A 556 71.36 51.08 51.26
C ASP A 556 69.95 51.49 50.79
N ILE A 557 69.38 52.58 51.31
CA ILE A 557 68.07 53.11 50.87
C ILE A 557 68.12 53.56 49.41
N SER A 558 69.21 54.21 48.98
CA SER A 558 69.39 54.65 47.59
C SER A 558 69.46 53.46 46.63
N VAL A 559 70.17 52.38 46.99
CA VAL A 559 70.22 51.14 46.21
C VAL A 559 68.85 50.48 46.16
N ALA A 560 68.19 50.29 47.30
CA ALA A 560 66.86 49.68 47.38
C ALA A 560 65.81 50.47 46.57
N SER A 561 65.87 51.80 46.61
CA SER A 561 64.95 52.67 45.85
C SER A 561 65.17 52.54 44.34
N ARG A 562 66.44 52.41 43.89
CA ARG A 562 66.74 52.15 42.46
C ARG A 562 66.20 50.78 42.01
N GLU A 563 66.37 49.75 42.82
CA GLU A 563 65.82 48.41 42.53
C GLU A 563 64.28 48.43 42.49
N GLN A 564 63.63 49.13 43.43
CA GLN A 564 62.18 49.32 43.41
C GLN A 564 61.71 50.05 42.15
N SER A 565 62.42 51.09 41.69
CA SER A 565 62.09 51.81 40.47
C SER A 565 62.18 50.91 39.21
N GLN A 566 63.21 50.06 39.13
CA GLN A 566 63.29 49.04 38.07
C GLN A 566 62.13 48.03 38.15
N GLY A 567 61.81 47.55 39.35
CA GLY A 567 60.68 46.65 39.58
C GLY A 567 59.34 47.27 39.19
N LEU A 568 59.12 48.54 39.52
CA LEU A 568 57.93 49.29 39.12
C LEU A 568 57.84 49.47 37.61
N THR A 569 58.97 49.67 36.91
CA THR A 569 59.01 49.73 35.44
C THR A 569 58.56 48.41 34.82
N GLN A 570 58.98 47.26 35.37
CA GLN A 570 58.54 45.94 34.92
C GLN A 570 57.04 45.72 35.18
N ILE A 571 56.56 46.10 36.37
CA ILE A 571 55.15 46.00 36.73
C ILE A 571 54.30 46.88 35.80
N SER A 572 54.74 48.10 35.51
CA SER A 572 54.08 49.01 34.55
C SER A 572 53.97 48.37 33.17
N GLY A 573 55.03 47.72 32.67
CA GLY A 573 54.99 46.96 31.42
C GLY A 573 53.96 45.82 31.42
N ALA A 574 53.90 45.04 32.51
CA ALA A 574 52.93 43.95 32.65
C ALA A 574 51.48 44.47 32.72
N VAL A 575 51.25 45.61 33.38
CA VAL A 575 49.93 46.26 33.43
C VAL A 575 49.51 46.79 32.06
N ALA A 576 50.44 47.32 31.26
CA ALA A 576 50.15 47.73 29.88
C ALA A 576 49.77 46.54 28.98
N GLU A 577 50.41 45.38 29.15
CA GLU A 577 50.02 44.15 28.44
C GLU A 577 48.63 43.65 28.86
N MET A 578 48.31 43.73 30.16
CA MET A 578 46.98 43.44 30.66
C MET A 578 45.91 44.37 30.09
N ASP A 579 46.23 45.66 29.89
CA ASP A 579 45.32 46.61 29.25
C ASP A 579 45.03 46.23 27.79
N ILE A 580 46.07 45.91 27.01
CA ILE A 580 45.90 45.41 25.63
C ILE A 580 45.00 44.17 25.59
N THR A 581 45.24 43.21 26.48
CA THR A 581 44.43 41.98 26.57
C THR A 581 42.99 42.29 26.99
N THR A 582 42.79 43.27 27.87
CA THR A 582 41.45 43.70 28.31
C THR A 582 40.68 44.36 27.16
N GLN A 583 41.35 45.17 26.34
CA GLN A 583 40.74 45.73 25.12
C GLN A 583 40.42 44.66 24.08
N GLN A 584 41.30 43.67 23.89
CA GLN A 584 41.02 42.51 23.02
C GLN A 584 39.82 41.70 23.52
N ASN A 585 39.70 41.48 24.83
CA ASN A 585 38.54 40.83 25.41
C ASN A 585 37.25 41.62 25.17
N ALA A 586 37.30 42.96 25.22
CA ALA A 586 36.14 43.79 24.90
C ALA A 586 35.72 43.62 23.42
N ALA A 587 36.68 43.60 22.48
CA ALA A 587 36.40 43.33 21.07
C ALA A 587 35.83 41.93 20.85
N LEU A 588 36.41 40.90 21.49
CA LEU A 588 35.93 39.52 21.42
C LEU A 588 34.51 39.38 21.99
N VAL A 589 34.18 40.13 23.04
CA VAL A 589 32.82 40.19 23.60
C VAL A 589 31.85 40.77 22.58
N GLU A 590 32.19 41.84 21.86
CA GLU A 590 31.33 42.37 20.80
C GLU A 590 31.15 41.38 19.65
N GLU A 591 32.22 40.73 19.19
CA GLU A 591 32.17 39.69 18.15
C GLU A 591 31.31 38.49 18.58
N ALA A 592 31.47 38.02 19.82
CA ALA A 592 30.69 36.91 20.37
C ALA A 592 29.21 37.27 20.52
N ALA A 593 28.89 38.52 20.88
CA ALA A 593 27.51 39.00 20.92
C ALA A 593 26.87 38.96 19.54
N ALA A 594 27.57 39.49 18.52
CA ALA A 594 27.10 39.47 17.13
C ALA A 594 26.93 38.04 16.60
N ALA A 595 27.87 37.14 16.90
CA ALA A 595 27.78 35.73 16.52
C ALA A 595 26.59 35.03 17.20
N ALA A 596 26.37 35.26 18.49
CA ALA A 596 25.22 34.72 19.22
C ALA A 596 23.90 35.25 18.64
N GLU A 597 23.80 36.55 18.33
CA GLU A 597 22.61 37.12 17.69
C GLU A 597 22.35 36.51 16.30
N SER A 598 23.39 36.33 15.49
CA SER A 598 23.29 35.66 14.19
C SER A 598 22.79 34.21 14.32
N LEU A 599 23.33 33.44 15.28
CA LEU A 599 22.87 32.08 15.57
C LEU A 599 21.41 32.04 16.05
N HIS A 600 20.99 33.04 16.84
CA HIS A 600 19.61 33.18 17.26
C HIS A 600 18.67 33.39 16.06
N TYR A 601 19.06 34.28 15.15
CA TYR A 601 18.32 34.53 13.90
C TYR A 601 18.24 33.29 13.01
N GLN A 602 19.37 32.60 12.78
CA GLN A 602 19.40 31.36 11.99
C GLN A 602 18.53 30.26 12.62
N ALA A 603 18.53 30.13 13.95
CA ALA A 603 17.66 29.20 14.64
C ALA A 603 16.18 29.57 14.51
N GLN A 604 15.82 30.86 14.48
CA GLN A 604 14.46 31.32 14.21
C GLN A 604 14.03 31.01 12.76
N GLU A 605 14.89 31.27 11.79
CA GLU A 605 14.63 31.01 10.38
C GLU A 605 14.42 29.51 10.11
N LEU A 606 15.30 28.67 10.67
CA LEU A 606 15.14 27.21 10.62
C LEU A 606 13.85 26.77 11.31
N ARG A 607 13.46 27.38 12.43
CA ARG A 607 12.20 27.06 13.11
C ARG A 607 11.01 27.33 12.20
N GLN A 608 10.95 28.50 11.57
CA GLN A 608 9.88 28.87 10.63
C GLN A 608 9.85 27.94 9.41
N ALA A 609 11.02 27.61 8.84
CA ALA A 609 11.11 26.68 7.72
C ALA A 609 10.54 25.29 8.07
N VAL A 610 10.73 24.84 9.30
CA VAL A 610 10.30 23.52 9.79
C VAL A 610 8.86 23.56 10.37
N GLU A 611 8.29 24.75 10.55
CA GLU A 611 6.91 24.96 11.02
C GLU A 611 5.86 24.63 9.94
N VAL A 612 6.25 24.71 8.66
CA VAL A 612 5.44 24.26 7.52
C VAL A 612 5.07 22.78 7.64
N PHE A 613 5.95 21.97 8.26
CA PHE A 613 5.68 20.55 8.48
C PHE A 613 4.75 20.32 9.67
N ARG A 614 3.58 19.74 9.44
CA ARG A 614 2.63 19.36 10.49
C ARG A 614 2.96 17.95 11.00
N LEU A 615 3.15 17.84 12.31
CA LEU A 615 3.36 16.59 13.03
C LEU A 615 2.08 16.20 13.77
N ALA A 616 1.94 14.90 14.07
CA ALA A 616 0.74 14.31 14.65
C ALA A 616 0.50 14.68 16.11
#